data_AF-F3FY34-F1
#
_entry.id   AF-F3FY34-F1
#
_cell.length_a   1.000
_cell.length_b   1.000
_cell.length_c   1.000
_cell.angle_alpha   90.00
_cell.angle_beta   90.00
_cell.angle_gamma   90.00
#
_symmetry.space_group_name_H-M   'P 1'
#
loop_
_entity.id
_entity.type
_entity.pdbx_description
1 polymer ?
#
loop_
_entity_poly.entity_id
_entity_poly.type
_entity_poly.pdbx_seq_one_letter_code
_entity_poly.pdbx_strand_id
1 'polypeptide(L)' 'KSLPAPDRDSIASRAYEAPQGPIEIALASLWAELLHVEQVGRQDNFFELGGHSLLAV' A
#
# COMPACT_ATOMS: atom_id res chain seq x y z
N LYS A 1 -28.11 -0.59 12.29
CA LYS A 1 -26.82 -0.45 12.99
C LYS A 1 -25.79 -0.13 11.91
N SER A 2 -25.46 1.14 11.72
CA SER A 2 -24.53 1.60 10.70
C SER A 2 -23.10 1.31 11.15
N LEU A 3 -22.32 0.67 10.29
CA LEU A 3 -20.88 0.56 10.48
C LEU A 3 -20.30 1.98 10.38
N PRO A 4 -19.41 2.39 11.31
CA PRO A 4 -18.70 3.67 11.17
C PRO A 4 -17.90 3.63 9.85
N ALA A 5 -17.92 4.74 9.11
CA ALA A 5 -17.08 4.87 7.93
C ALA A 5 -15.62 4.65 8.35
N PRO A 6 -14.81 3.90 7.57
CA PRO A 6 -13.40 3.74 7.88
C PRO A 6 -12.79 5.14 7.91
N ASP A 7 -12.31 5.54 9.09
CA ASP A 7 -11.55 6.78 9.23
C ASP A 7 -10.35 6.64 8.30
N ARG A 8 -10.28 7.47 7.25
CA ARG A 8 -9.12 7.47 6.36
C ARG A 8 -7.83 7.79 7.12
N ASP A 9 -7.95 8.43 8.28
CA ASP A 9 -6.87 8.70 9.23
C ASP A 9 -6.48 7.49 10.10
N SER A 10 -7.29 6.42 10.12
CA SER A 10 -6.98 5.16 10.80
C SER A 10 -6.15 4.19 9.92
N ILE A 11 -5.91 4.55 8.67
CA ILE A 11 -4.81 4.00 7.88
C ILE A 11 -3.56 4.60 8.52
N ALA A 12 -2.96 3.84 9.43
CA ALA A 12 -1.79 4.23 10.17
C ALA A 12 -0.84 4.99 9.24
N SER A 13 -0.54 6.26 9.58
CA SER A 13 0.63 6.95 9.04
C SER A 13 1.87 6.22 9.54
N ARG A 14 2.11 5.01 9.03
CA ARG A 14 3.39 4.33 9.14
C ARG A 14 4.35 5.29 8.46
N ALA A 15 5.39 5.72 9.18
CA ALA A 15 6.40 6.57 8.58
C ALA A 15 6.95 5.85 7.34
N TYR A 16 6.90 6.53 6.20
CA TYR A 16 7.40 5.98 4.94
C TYR A 16 8.84 5.50 5.13
N GLU A 17 9.07 4.22 4.84
CA GLU A 17 10.41 3.63 4.79
C GLU A 17 10.73 3.26 3.35
N ALA A 18 11.77 3.89 2.80
CA ALA A 18 12.16 3.65 1.42
C ALA A 18 12.54 2.17 1.18
N PRO A 19 12.12 1.56 0.06
CA PRO A 19 12.57 0.23 -0.34
C PRO A 19 14.09 0.16 -0.45
N GLN A 20 14.66 -0.94 0.04
CA GLN A 20 16.09 -1.19 0.10
C GLN A 20 16.50 -2.33 -0.83
N GLY A 21 17.45 -2.04 -1.70
CA GLY A 21 17.97 -3.02 -2.66
C GLY A 21 17.05 -3.22 -3.88
N PRO A 22 17.53 -3.95 -4.89
CA PRO A 22 16.88 -4.00 -6.19
C PRO A 22 15.50 -4.67 -6.17
N ILE A 23 15.29 -5.64 -5.29
CA ILE A 23 14.04 -6.40 -5.19
C ILE A 23 12.93 -5.54 -4.60
N GLU A 24 13.18 -4.89 -3.46
CA GLU A 24 12.17 -4.04 -2.81
C GLU A 24 11.81 -2.84 -3.70
N ILE A 25 12.79 -2.26 -4.42
CA ILE A 25 12.55 -1.15 -5.35
C ILE A 25 11.64 -1.59 -6.48
N ALA A 26 11.92 -2.75 -7.10
CA ALA A 26 11.09 -3.27 -8.18
C ALA A 26 9.66 -3.57 -7.71
N LEU A 27 9.51 -4.17 -6.52
CA LEU A 27 8.20 -4.47 -5.95
C LEU A 27 7.41 -3.21 -5.62
N ALA A 28 8.04 -2.21 -5.00
CA ALA A 28 7.42 -0.94 -4.67
C ALA A 28 6.94 -0.19 -5.93
N SER A 29 7.73 -0.19 -7.01
CA SER A 29 7.32 0.40 -8.28
C SER A 29 6.12 -0.32 -8.90
N LEU A 30 6.14 -1.66 -8.91
CA LEU A 30 5.02 -2.45 -9.42
C LEU A 30 3.73 -2.20 -8.62
N TRP A 31 3.83 -2.11 -7.30
CA TRP A 31 2.68 -1.82 -6.44
C TRP A 31 2.19 -0.38 -6.62
N ALA A 32 3.09 0.59 -6.77
CA ALA A 32 2.73 1.98 -7.05
C ALA A 32 1.93 2.11 -8.35
N GLU A 33 2.38 1.44 -9.42
CA GLU A 33 1.69 1.39 -10.70
C GLU A 33 0.33 0.68 -10.60
N LEU A 34 0.29 -0.47 -9.94
CA LEU A 34 -0.92 -1.29 -9.83
C LEU A 34 -2.03 -0.59 -9.01
N LEU A 35 -1.63 0.05 -7.92
CA LEU A 35 -2.54 0.70 -6.97
C LEU A 35 -2.76 2.19 -7.29
N HIS A 36 -2.07 2.73 -8.30
CA HIS A 36 -2.11 4.14 -8.70
C HIS A 36 -1.80 5.09 -7.53
N VAL A 37 -0.77 4.75 -6.74
CA VAL A 37 -0.29 5.58 -5.61
C VAL A 37 1.07 6.21 -5.95
N GLU A 38 1.36 7.38 -5.39
CA GLU A 38 2.61 8.09 -5.70
C GLU A 38 3.86 7.35 -5.22
N GLN A 39 3.78 6.65 -4.09
CA GLN A 39 4.92 5.98 -3.49
C GLN A 39 4.49 4.83 -2.59
N VAL A 40 5.27 3.75 -2.61
CA VAL A 40 5.10 2.57 -1.74
C VAL A 40 6.38 2.38 -0.94
N GLY A 41 6.25 2.36 0.38
CA GLY A 41 7.28 2.02 1.33
C GLY A 41 7.45 0.52 1.51
N ARG A 42 8.61 0.10 2.01
CA ARG A 42 8.93 -1.32 2.24
C ARG A 42 8.09 -1.99 3.32
N GLN A 43 7.51 -1.20 4.22
CA GLN A 43 6.63 -1.65 5.29
C GLN A 43 5.15 -1.44 4.95
N ASP A 44 4.84 -0.95 3.74
CA ASP A 44 3.47 -0.69 3.34
C ASP A 44 2.77 -2.00 3.01
N ASN A 45 1.54 -2.12 3.46
CA ASN A 45 0.73 -3.30 3.23
C ASN A 45 -0.11 -3.13 1.96
N PHE A 46 0.07 -4.03 1.00
CA PHE A 46 -0.68 -4.05 -0.26
C PHE A 46 -2.20 -3.94 -0.08
N PHE A 47 -2.77 -4.63 0.92
CA PHE A 47 -4.21 -4.63 1.17
C PHE A 47 -4.70 -3.33 1.80
N GLU A 48 -3.87 -2.70 2.65
CA GLU A 48 -4.19 -1.40 3.25
C GLU A 48 -4.11 -0.27 2.23
N LEU A 49 -3.25 -0.40 1.21
CA LEU A 49 -3.14 0.51 0.08
C LEU A 49 -4.30 0.40 -0.93
N GLY A 50 -5.27 -0.49 -0.70
CA GLY A 50 -6.41 -0.69 -1.60
C GLY A 50 -6.22 -1.83 -2.62
N GLY A 51 -5.20 -2.66 -2.45
CA GLY A 51 -5.04 -3.90 -3.20
C GLY A 51 -6.08 -4.93 -2.80
N HIS A 52 -7.09 -5.17 -3.62
CA HIS A 52 -8.03 -6.27 -3.46
C HIS A 52 -7.71 -7.42 -4.42
N SER A 53 -7.98 -8.65 -3.99
CA SER A 53 -7.53 -9.94 -4.57
C SER A 53 -7.92 -10.25 -6.02
N LEU A 54 -8.47 -9.30 -6.77
CA LEU A 54 -8.75 -9.47 -8.19
C LEU A 54 -7.52 -9.24 -9.09
N LEU A 55 -6.42 -8.71 -8.54
CA LEU A 55 -5.15 -8.44 -9.25
C LEU A 55 -4.00 -9.38 -8.83
N ALA A 56 -4.24 -10.29 -7.89
CA ALA A 56 -3.22 -11.14 -7.27
C ALA A 56 -3.22 -12.59 -7.79
N VAL A 57 -3.71 -12.83 -9.01
CA VAL A 57 -3.71 -14.15 -9.68
C VAL A 57 -2.66 -14.19 -10.78
#